data_AF-A0A948TYU3-F1
#
_entry.id   AF-A0A948TYU3-F1
#
_cell.length_a   1.000
_cell.length_b   1.000
_cell.length_c   1.000
_cell.angle_alpha   90.00
_cell.angle_beta   90.00
_cell.angle_gamma   90.00
#
_symmetry.space_group_name_H-M   'P 1'
#
loop_
_entity.id
_entity.type
_entity.pdbx_description
1 polymer ?
#
loop_
_entity_poly.entity_id
_entity_poly.type
_entity_poly.pdbx_seq_one_letter_code
_entity_poly.pdbx_strand_id
1 'polypeptide(L)' 'DIINQIEPRLVIPMHYKIPGLTIKIDGVDVFLKEMGMAKKDTVDRLTLKKKDLPEEEMRVVVMKI' A
#
# COMPACT_ATOMS: atom_id res chain seq x y z
N ASP A 1 12.71 2.31 -5.06
CA ASP A 1 13.08 3.40 -6.00
C ASP A 1 11.91 4.19 -6.59
N ILE A 2 10.92 3.58 -7.25
CA ILE A 2 9.85 4.33 -7.96
C ILE A 2 9.06 5.27 -7.04
N ILE A 3 8.74 4.83 -5.83
CA ILE A 3 7.97 5.65 -4.86
C ILE A 3 8.73 6.92 -4.48
N ASN A 4 10.04 6.82 -4.26
CA ASN A 4 10.86 7.98 -3.90
C ASN A 4 11.02 8.97 -5.07
N GLN A 5 10.92 8.50 -6.32
CA GLN A 5 10.99 9.37 -7.50
C GLN A 5 9.66 10.08 -7.78
N ILE A 6 8.54 9.43 -7.49
CA ILE A 6 7.20 9.97 -7.74
C ILE A 6 6.74 10.87 -6.59
N GLU A 7 7.28 10.67 -5.38
CA GLU A 7 6.84 11.32 -4.14
C GLU A 7 5.30 11.34 -4.01
N PRO A 8 4.64 10.17 -4.09
CA PRO A 8 3.19 10.10 -4.13
C PRO A 8 2.60 10.47 -2.76
N ARG A 9 1.49 11.21 -2.78
CA ARG A 9 0.69 11.49 -1.57
C ARG A 9 0.03 10.22 -1.01
N LEU A 10 -0.29 9.25 -1.87
CA LEU A 10 -0.96 8.01 -1.50
C LEU A 10 -0.39 6.84 -2.30
N VAL A 11 -0.08 5.74 -1.61
CA VAL A 11 0.40 4.50 -2.22
C VAL A 11 -0.54 3.36 -1.88
N ILE A 12 -0.98 2.63 -2.90
CA ILE A 12 -1.80 1.43 -2.75
C ILE A 12 -1.02 0.28 -3.38
N PRO A 13 -0.36 -0.58 -2.58
CA PRO A 13 0.35 -1.73 -3.13
C PRO A 13 -0.66 -2.67 -3.78
N MET A 14 -0.28 -3.17 -4.96
CA MET A 14 -1.02 -4.17 -5.72
C MET A 14 -0.04 -5.30 -6.09
N HIS A 15 -0.56 -6.44 -6.54
CA HIS A 15 0.24 -7.54 -7.07
C HIS A 15 1.20 -8.18 -6.05
N TYR A 16 0.67 -8.53 -4.87
CA TYR A 16 1.36 -9.30 -3.84
C TYR A 16 0.62 -10.61 -3.57
N LYS A 17 1.20 -11.50 -2.76
CA LYS A 17 0.63 -12.81 -2.48
C LYS A 17 -0.74 -12.69 -1.82
N ILE A 18 -1.73 -13.32 -2.44
CA ILE A 18 -3.10 -13.38 -1.94
C ILE A 18 -3.55 -14.84 -1.74
N PRO A 19 -4.55 -15.10 -0.87
CA PRO A 19 -5.15 -16.43 -0.75
C PRO A 19 -5.64 -16.93 -2.11
N GLY A 20 -5.34 -18.19 -2.45
CA GLY A 20 -5.75 -18.81 -3.72
C GLY A 20 -4.84 -18.54 -4.92
N LEU A 21 -3.85 -17.64 -4.81
CA LEU A 21 -2.87 -17.45 -5.88
C LEU A 21 -1.85 -18.59 -5.89
N THR A 22 -1.65 -19.24 -7.04
CA THR A 22 -0.68 -20.33 -7.20
C THR A 22 0.74 -19.84 -7.50
N ILE A 23 0.88 -18.59 -7.92
CA ILE A 23 2.17 -17.95 -8.22
C ILE A 23 2.95 -17.73 -6.92
N LYS A 24 4.25 -18.03 -6.94
CA LYS A 24 5.17 -17.71 -5.86
C LYS A 24 5.62 -16.25 -5.99
N ILE A 25 4.98 -15.39 -5.20
CA ILE A 25 5.34 -13.99 -5.02
C ILE A 25 5.30 -13.68 -3.52
N ASP A 26 5.94 -12.59 -3.12
CA ASP A 26 5.99 -12.17 -1.73
C ASP A 26 4.67 -11.51 -1.27
N GLY A 27 4.43 -11.54 0.04
CA GLY A 27 3.30 -10.86 0.67
C GLY A 27 3.51 -9.35 0.78
N VAL A 28 2.44 -8.63 1.11
CA VAL A 28 2.48 -7.16 1.30
C VAL A 28 3.42 -6.73 2.44
N ASP A 29 3.72 -7.63 3.38
CA ASP A 29 4.59 -7.36 4.52
C ASP A 29 6.01 -6.95 4.09
N VAL A 30 6.52 -7.52 3.00
CA VAL A 30 7.84 -7.15 2.45
C VAL A 30 7.84 -5.70 2.01
N PHE A 31 6.79 -5.28 1.29
CA PHE A 31 6.61 -3.90 0.87
C PHE A 31 6.47 -2.94 2.06
N LEU A 32 5.68 -3.30 3.07
CA LEU A 32 5.50 -2.48 4.26
C LEU A 32 6.81 -2.32 5.03
N LYS A 33 7.60 -3.38 5.16
CA LYS A 33 8.91 -3.36 5.83
C LYS A 33 9.91 -2.45 5.13
N GLU A 34 10.00 -2.51 3.80
CA GLU A 34 10.83 -1.59 3.01
C GLU A 34 10.40 -0.12 3.18
N MET A 35 9.12 0.11 3.48
CA MET A 35 8.58 1.43 3.78
C MET A 35 8.68 1.83 5.27
N GLY A 36 9.39 1.06 6.08
CA GLY A 36 9.52 1.32 7.52
C GLY A 36 8.22 1.16 8.30
N MET A 37 7.19 0.53 7.71
CA MET A 37 5.90 0.29 8.35
C MET A 37 5.84 -1.16 8.85
N ALA A 38 5.61 -1.36 10.15
CA ALA A 38 5.59 -2.70 10.72
C ALA A 38 4.31 -3.50 10.37
N LYS A 39 3.15 -2.85 10.46
CA LYS A 39 1.83 -3.42 10.11
C LYS A 39 0.87 -2.29 9.74
N LYS A 40 -0.10 -2.59 8.88
CA LYS A 40 -1.14 -1.65 8.49
C LYS A 40 -2.49 -2.35 8.44
N ASP A 41 -3.52 -1.69 8.98
CA ASP A 41 -4.88 -2.19 8.86
C ASP A 41 -5.33 -2.21 7.40
N THR A 42 -6.10 -3.25 7.07
CA THR A 42 -6.69 -3.39 5.73
C THR A 42 -8.07 -2.77 5.67
N VAL A 43 -8.42 -2.21 4.52
CA VAL A 43 -9.74 -1.60 4.30
C VAL A 43 -10.51 -2.34 3.22
N ASP A 44 -11.80 -2.62 3.44
CA ASP A 44 -12.69 -3.22 2.44
C ASP A 44 -13.04 -2.23 1.31
N ARG A 45 -13.08 -0.93 1.62
CA ARG A 45 -13.44 0.13 0.67
C ARG A 45 -12.66 1.41 0.95
N LEU A 46 -12.11 2.00 -0.10
CA LEU A 46 -11.44 3.30 -0.05
C LEU A 46 -12.24 4.31 -0.90
N THR A 47 -12.73 5.38 -0.27
CA THR A 47 -13.36 6.52 -0.96
C THR A 47 -12.49 7.75 -0.70
N LEU A 48 -12.05 8.43 -1.77
CA LEU A 48 -11.13 9.55 -1.68
C LEU A 48 -11.72 10.78 -2.36
N LYS A 49 -11.67 11.92 -1.67
CA LYS A 49 -11.82 13.26 -2.25
C LYS A 49 -10.47 13.96 -2.17
N LYS A 50 -10.30 15.04 -2.94
CA LYS A 50 -9.04 15.80 -3.00
C LYS A 50 -8.55 16.28 -1.62
N LYS A 51 -9.49 16.61 -0.72
CA LYS A 51 -9.23 17.01 0.67
C LYS A 51 -8.78 15.87 1.60
N ASP A 52 -8.99 14.61 1.21
CA ASP A 52 -8.65 13.44 2.02
C ASP A 52 -7.22 12.94 1.70
N LEU A 53 -6.56 13.52 0.70
CA LEU A 53 -5.17 13.23 0.38
C LEU A 53 -4.25 13.95 1.37
N PRO A 54 -3.28 13.26 1.99
CA PRO A 54 -2.37 13.92 2.91
C PRO A 54 -1.48 14.93 2.16
N GLU A 55 -1.22 16.07 2.79
CA GLU A 55 -0.49 17.19 2.17
C GLU A 55 1.02 17.11 2.40
N GLU A 56 1.44 16.58 3.55
CA GLU A 56 2.86 16.57 3.96
C GLU A 56 3.47 15.16 3.97
N GLU A 57 2.69 14.13 4.31
CA GLU A 57 3.21 12.77 4.48
C GLU A 57 2.66 11.79 3.45
N MET A 58 3.52 10.89 2.96
CA MET A 58 3.08 9.77 2.13
C MET A 58 2.26 8.78 2.96
N ARG A 59 1.01 8.54 2.54
CA ARG A 59 0.16 7.51 3.14
C ARG A 59 0.15 6.24 2.31
N VAL A 60 0.46 5.10 2.92
CA VAL A 60 0.18 3.79 2.31
C VAL A 60 -1.25 3.33 2.69
N VAL A 61 -2.00 2.65 1.83
CA VAL A 61 -3.27 2.01 2.18
C VAL A 61 -3.30 0.59 1.62
N VAL A 62 -3.54 -0.39 2.49
CA VAL A 62 -3.64 -1.80 2.07
C VAL A 62 -5.11 -2.16 1.93
N MET A 63 -5.48 -2.68 0.76
CA MET A 63 -6.83 -3.19 0.53
C MET A 63 -6.98 -4.57 1.16
N LYS A 64 -8.16 -4.86 1.70
CA LYS A 64 -8.52 -6.23 2.09
C LYS A 64 -8.74 -7.07 0.84
N ILE A 65 -8.37 -8.35 0.92
CA ILE A 65 -8.48 -9.32 -0.17
C ILE A 65 -9.42 -10.44 0.24
#